data_AF-A0A957LVV1-F1
#
_entry.id   AF-A0A957LVV1-F1
#
_cell.length_a   1.000
_cell.length_b   1.000
_cell.length_c   1.000
_cell.angle_alpha   90.00
_cell.angle_beta   90.00
_cell.angle_gamma   90.00
#
_symmetry.space_group_name_H-M   'P 1'
#
loop_
_entity.id
_entity.type
_entity.pdbx_description
1 polymer ?
#
loop_
_entity_poly.entity_id
_entity_poly.type
_entity_poly.pdbx_seq_one_letter_code
_entity_poly.pdbx_strand_id
1 'polypeptide(L)'
;IWYFKHALVDNLSNPLHSELIWYPLGIDLVLYTYNFFHVLAAMPLALATSLPLANNVTLLASTVLSGYGTWLLVSYLLGRLEIGDWRLGSGRASTLGGSNNANAQSPNLPISNLQSPNLNSPLFWSAFVAGAIYAFASNRSVYAALGHYDMVTTQWIPFYALALLRMLDGGLAPARRRHWAVLGGVFFALTGLAEMISALFLAMFTLIAVVVWIF
;
A
#
# COMPACT_ATOMS: atom_id res chain seq x y z
N ILE A 1 -0.67 -21.62 2.93
CA ILE A 1 -1.04 -21.62 4.37
C ILE A 1 -0.90 -23.01 4.98
N TRP A 2 -1.67 -24.02 4.53
CA TRP A 2 -1.61 -25.39 5.09
C TRP A 2 -0.19 -25.95 5.15
N TYR A 3 0.54 -25.94 4.03
CA TYR A 3 1.89 -26.49 3.95
C TYR A 3 2.85 -25.83 4.95
N PHE A 4 2.76 -24.52 5.09
CA PHE A 4 3.60 -23.77 6.03
C PHE A 4 3.39 -24.20 7.47
N LYS A 5 2.13 -24.39 7.90
CA LYS A 5 1.82 -24.97 9.22
C LYS A 5 2.37 -26.38 9.31
N HIS A 6 2.13 -27.22 8.30
CA HIS A 6 2.55 -28.62 8.32
C HIS A 6 4.08 -28.76 8.46
N ALA A 7 4.85 -28.01 7.67
CA ALA A 7 6.30 -27.99 7.76
C ALA A 7 6.79 -27.37 9.08
N LEU A 8 6.37 -26.15 9.41
CA LEU A 8 6.93 -25.40 10.54
C LEU A 8 6.48 -25.92 11.91
N VAL A 9 5.21 -26.34 12.04
CA VAL A 9 4.59 -26.68 13.33
C VAL A 9 4.51 -28.18 13.53
N ASP A 10 4.02 -28.91 12.52
CA ASP A 10 3.75 -30.34 12.69
C ASP A 10 5.04 -31.17 12.51
N ASN A 11 5.93 -30.79 11.57
CA ASN A 11 7.16 -31.54 11.26
C ASN A 11 8.47 -30.85 11.70
N LEU A 12 8.43 -29.60 12.16
CA LEU A 12 9.60 -28.78 12.51
C LEU A 12 10.68 -28.74 11.39
N SER A 13 10.24 -28.72 10.14
CA SER A 13 11.08 -28.65 8.94
C SER A 13 11.06 -27.25 8.32
N ASN A 14 11.96 -27.00 7.36
CA ASN A 14 12.03 -25.72 6.65
C ASN A 14 10.72 -25.48 5.87
N PRO A 15 9.91 -24.46 6.21
CA PRO A 15 8.63 -24.23 5.56
C PRO A 15 8.75 -23.50 4.21
N LEU A 16 9.97 -23.12 3.83
CA LEU A 16 10.29 -22.49 2.55
C LEU A 16 10.85 -23.48 1.53
N HIS A 17 10.85 -24.78 1.84
CA HIS A 17 11.20 -25.86 0.92
C HIS A 17 10.07 -26.88 0.88
N SER A 18 9.78 -27.49 -0.27
CA SER A 18 8.76 -28.53 -0.41
C SER A 18 9.20 -29.68 -1.30
N GLU A 19 9.11 -30.89 -0.77
CA GLU A 19 9.29 -32.15 -1.51
C GLU A 19 7.98 -32.63 -2.17
N LEU A 20 6.83 -32.01 -1.83
CA LEU A 20 5.53 -32.35 -2.39
C LEU A 20 5.39 -31.88 -3.85
N ILE A 21 6.19 -30.90 -4.25
CA ILE A 21 6.23 -30.37 -5.61
C ILE A 21 7.57 -30.80 -6.20
N TRP A 22 7.54 -31.38 -7.40
CA TRP A 22 8.75 -31.89 -8.09
C TRP A 22 9.44 -33.07 -7.39
N TYR A 23 8.68 -34.04 -6.89
CA TYR A 23 9.25 -35.27 -6.33
C TYR A 23 10.12 -36.03 -7.37
N PRO A 24 11.33 -36.51 -7.01
CA PRO A 24 11.96 -36.51 -5.68
C PRO A 24 12.88 -35.32 -5.39
N LEU A 25 12.98 -34.33 -6.28
CA LEU A 25 13.95 -33.23 -6.17
C LEU A 25 13.50 -32.13 -5.19
N GLY A 26 12.20 -31.88 -5.10
CA GLY A 26 11.66 -30.77 -4.33
C GLY A 26 11.89 -29.39 -5.00
N ILE A 27 11.42 -28.33 -4.34
CA ILE A 27 11.60 -26.95 -4.78
C ILE A 27 11.60 -25.96 -3.59
N ASP A 28 12.36 -24.88 -3.73
CA ASP A 28 12.34 -23.76 -2.80
C ASP A 28 11.21 -22.78 -3.13
N LEU A 29 10.46 -22.37 -2.10
CA LEU A 29 9.31 -21.50 -2.20
C LEU A 29 9.70 -20.01 -2.13
N VAL A 30 10.93 -19.67 -1.76
CA VAL A 30 11.38 -18.27 -1.53
C VAL A 30 11.26 -17.38 -2.77
N LEU A 31 11.54 -17.95 -3.95
CA LEU A 31 11.51 -17.24 -5.24
C LEU A 31 10.46 -17.82 -6.20
N TYR A 32 9.70 -18.82 -5.74
CA TYR A 32 8.51 -19.27 -6.42
C TYR A 32 7.38 -18.26 -6.16
N THR A 33 6.26 -18.30 -6.89
CA THR A 33 5.09 -17.41 -6.71
C THR A 33 4.33 -17.67 -5.39
N TYR A 34 5.08 -17.88 -4.32
CA TYR A 34 4.63 -18.15 -2.99
C TYR A 34 4.39 -16.84 -2.25
N ASN A 35 3.12 -16.56 -1.98
CA ASN A 35 2.72 -15.38 -1.23
C ASN A 35 3.03 -15.54 0.26
N PHE A 36 4.27 -15.20 0.63
CA PHE A 36 4.75 -15.40 1.98
C PHE A 36 4.05 -14.47 2.99
N PHE A 37 3.75 -13.23 2.59
CA PHE A 37 2.97 -12.29 3.41
C PHE A 37 1.61 -12.86 3.79
N HIS A 38 0.83 -13.37 2.82
CA HIS A 38 -0.52 -13.89 3.08
C HIS A 38 -0.49 -15.05 4.07
N VAL A 39 0.53 -15.90 3.96
CA VAL A 39 0.74 -16.99 4.90
C VAL A 39 1.04 -16.47 6.29
N LEU A 40 2.03 -15.59 6.44
CA LEU A 40 2.39 -15.03 7.75
C LEU A 40 1.23 -14.29 8.40
N ALA A 41 0.44 -13.54 7.62
CA ALA A 41 -0.72 -12.82 8.11
C ALA A 41 -1.85 -13.78 8.57
N ALA A 42 -2.07 -14.88 7.84
CA ALA A 42 -3.09 -15.86 8.17
C ALA A 42 -2.68 -16.81 9.33
N MET A 43 -1.38 -17.04 9.54
CA MET A 43 -0.87 -18.08 10.46
C MET A 43 -1.38 -17.96 11.91
N PRO A 44 -1.34 -16.79 12.57
CA PRO A 44 -1.83 -16.67 13.94
C PRO A 44 -3.30 -17.10 14.08
N LEU A 45 -4.13 -16.69 13.12
CA LEU A 45 -5.54 -17.03 13.10
C LEU A 45 -5.78 -18.50 12.70
N ALA A 46 -4.94 -19.04 11.81
CA ALA A 46 -5.01 -20.43 11.38
C ALA A 46 -4.68 -21.40 12.51
N LEU A 47 -3.77 -21.01 13.42
CA LEU A 47 -3.44 -21.79 14.62
C LEU A 47 -4.51 -21.68 15.72
N ALA A 48 -5.18 -20.53 15.84
CA ALA A 48 -6.20 -20.30 16.85
C ALA A 48 -7.59 -20.86 16.49
N THR A 49 -7.89 -20.96 15.19
CA THR A 49 -9.23 -21.29 14.70
C THR A 49 -9.22 -22.39 13.64
N SER A 50 -9.28 -22.02 12.37
CA SER A 50 -9.28 -22.94 11.23
C SER A 50 -8.64 -22.28 10.01
N LEU A 51 -8.12 -23.11 9.10
CA LEU A 51 -7.48 -22.64 7.87
C LEU A 51 -8.44 -21.85 6.95
N PRO A 52 -9.69 -22.31 6.69
CA PRO A 52 -10.60 -21.55 5.82
C PRO A 52 -10.98 -20.19 6.41
N LEU A 53 -11.24 -20.13 7.72
CA LEU A 53 -11.55 -18.87 8.40
C LEU A 53 -10.37 -17.90 8.31
N ALA A 54 -9.16 -18.38 8.63
CA ALA A 54 -7.96 -17.56 8.60
C ALA A 54 -7.68 -16.99 7.21
N ASN A 55 -7.84 -17.81 6.17
CA ASN A 55 -7.69 -17.38 4.79
C ASN A 55 -8.72 -16.28 4.42
N ASN A 56 -10.01 -16.52 4.71
CA ASN A 56 -11.08 -15.59 4.36
C ASN A 56 -10.96 -14.26 5.10
N VAL A 57 -10.60 -14.28 6.37
CA VAL A 57 -10.37 -13.06 7.16
C VAL A 57 -9.18 -12.27 6.62
N THR A 58 -8.10 -12.95 6.23
CA THR A 58 -6.91 -12.28 5.66
C THR A 58 -7.23 -11.67 4.29
N LEU A 59 -8.02 -12.36 3.46
CA LEU A 59 -8.51 -11.80 2.18
C LEU A 59 -9.41 -10.58 2.40
N LEU A 60 -10.35 -10.66 3.35
CA LEU A 60 -11.22 -9.55 3.69
C LEU A 60 -10.41 -8.35 4.20
N ALA A 61 -9.41 -8.59 5.05
CA ALA A 61 -8.51 -7.56 5.53
C ALA A 61 -7.72 -6.92 4.38
N SER A 62 -7.21 -7.70 3.43
CA SER A 62 -6.57 -7.18 2.20
C SER A 62 -7.52 -6.29 1.42
N THR A 63 -8.76 -6.73 1.19
CA THR A 63 -9.78 -5.95 0.47
C THR A 63 -10.06 -4.63 1.18
N VAL A 64 -10.31 -4.64 2.49
CA VAL A 64 -10.58 -3.43 3.27
C VAL A 64 -9.38 -2.47 3.25
N LEU A 65 -8.16 -2.98 3.50
CA LEU A 65 -6.96 -2.16 3.51
C LEU A 65 -6.69 -1.52 2.14
N SER A 66 -6.92 -2.26 1.06
CA SER A 66 -6.72 -1.75 -0.30
C SER A 66 -7.65 -0.59 -0.64
N GLY A 67 -8.92 -0.68 -0.24
CA GLY A 67 -9.90 0.39 -0.40
C GLY A 67 -9.56 1.59 0.48
N TYR A 68 -9.22 1.34 1.75
CA TYR A 68 -8.82 2.39 2.68
C TYR A 68 -7.56 3.15 2.23
N GLY A 69 -6.52 2.43 1.81
CA GLY A 69 -5.28 3.05 1.32
C GLY A 69 -5.51 3.90 0.07
N THR A 70 -6.34 3.42 -0.85
CA THR A 70 -6.70 4.17 -2.07
C THR A 70 -7.55 5.39 -1.74
N TRP A 71 -8.53 5.25 -0.84
CA TRP A 71 -9.33 6.38 -0.36
C TRP A 71 -8.45 7.47 0.24
N LEU A 72 -7.46 7.12 1.09
CA LEU A 72 -6.49 8.07 1.63
C LEU A 72 -5.63 8.74 0.55
N LEU A 73 -5.11 7.95 -0.40
CA LEU A 73 -4.29 8.45 -1.50
C LEU A 73 -5.06 9.45 -2.37
N VAL A 74 -6.27 9.10 -2.79
CA VAL A 74 -7.09 9.95 -3.65
C VAL A 74 -7.59 11.18 -2.90
N SER A 75 -7.96 11.05 -1.62
CA SER A 75 -8.32 12.21 -0.79
C SER A 75 -7.16 13.19 -0.67
N TYR A 76 -5.92 12.68 -0.54
CA TYR A 76 -4.72 13.51 -0.53
C TYR A 76 -4.49 14.21 -1.87
N LEU A 77 -4.61 13.50 -2.99
CA LEU A 77 -4.40 14.07 -4.33
C LEU A 77 -5.46 15.12 -4.67
N LEU A 78 -6.73 14.84 -4.40
CA LEU A 78 -7.82 15.79 -4.61
C LEU A 78 -7.66 17.04 -3.75
N GLY A 79 -7.29 16.89 -2.47
CA GLY A 79 -7.00 18.03 -1.61
C GLY A 79 -5.83 18.89 -2.11
N ARG A 80 -4.80 18.28 -2.71
CA ARG A 80 -3.68 19.03 -3.33
C ARG A 80 -4.12 19.79 -4.58
N LEU A 81 -5.02 19.21 -5.37
CA LEU A 81 -5.57 19.84 -6.58
C LEU A 81 -6.38 21.09 -6.25
N GLU A 82 -7.23 21.06 -5.22
CA GLU A 82 -8.01 22.23 -4.80
C GLU A 82 -7.13 23.40 -4.34
N ILE A 83 -5.99 23.10 -3.72
CA ILE A 83 -5.03 24.10 -3.25
C ILE A 83 -4.16 24.64 -4.41
N GLY A 84 -4.19 24.01 -5.59
CA GLY A 84 -3.37 24.40 -6.75
C GLY A 84 -1.89 23.98 -6.66
N ASP A 85 -1.53 23.14 -5.68
CA ASP A 85 -0.15 22.76 -5.34
C ASP A 85 0.21 21.37 -5.89
N TRP A 86 0.21 21.24 -7.22
CA TRP A 86 0.45 19.97 -7.91
C TRP A 86 1.92 19.69 -8.23
N ARG A 87 2.82 20.68 -8.07
CA ARG A 87 4.25 20.53 -8.41
C ARG A 87 4.98 19.74 -7.33
N LEU A 88 5.51 18.57 -7.71
CA LEU A 88 6.40 17.74 -6.90
C LEU A 88 7.82 18.34 -6.78
N GLY A 89 7.98 19.65 -6.58
CA GLY A 89 9.30 20.28 -6.53
C GLY A 89 9.23 21.73 -6.06
N SER A 90 10.33 22.24 -5.50
CA SER A 90 10.45 23.59 -4.91
C SER A 90 10.44 24.74 -5.95
N GLY A 91 9.62 24.62 -6.99
CA GLY A 91 9.40 25.69 -7.95
C GLY A 91 8.33 26.63 -7.42
N ARG A 92 8.76 27.78 -6.87
CA ARG A 92 7.87 28.93 -6.61
C ARG A 92 6.93 29.12 -7.80
N ALA A 93 5.64 28.86 -7.62
CA ALA A 93 4.65 29.37 -8.54
C ALA A 93 4.68 30.89 -8.41
N SER A 94 5.07 31.58 -9.49
CA SER A 94 4.78 32.99 -9.66
C SER A 94 3.25 33.12 -9.67
N THR A 95 2.68 33.56 -8.56
CA THR A 95 1.28 33.96 -8.46
C THR A 95 1.07 35.18 -9.35
N LEU A 96 0.65 34.95 -10.60
CA LEU A 96 0.00 35.97 -11.40
C LEU A 96 -1.46 36.07 -10.92
N GLY A 97 -1.74 37.06 -10.08
CA GLY A 97 -3.11 37.41 -9.67
C GLY A 97 -3.19 37.73 -8.19
N GLY A 98 -3.37 39.02 -7.85
CA GLY A 98 -3.21 39.56 -6.51
C GLY A 98 -4.25 39.12 -5.48
N SER A 99 -3.85 39.17 -4.20
CA SER A 99 -4.45 40.05 -3.20
C SER A 99 -3.61 40.00 -1.93
N ASN A 100 -3.24 41.17 -1.43
CA ASN A 100 -2.48 41.39 -0.22
C ASN A 100 -3.22 40.84 1.00
N ASN A 101 -2.57 39.99 1.79
CA ASN A 101 -2.69 40.01 3.25
C ASN A 101 -1.47 39.33 3.88
N ALA A 102 -0.69 40.15 4.58
CA ALA A 102 0.41 39.73 5.42
C ALA A 102 -0.12 38.98 6.64
N ASN A 103 -0.04 37.66 6.60
CA ASN A 103 0.13 36.77 7.75
C ASN A 103 0.54 35.41 7.19
N ALA A 104 1.81 35.29 6.80
CA ALA A 104 2.41 34.02 6.39
C ALA A 104 2.64 33.16 7.64
N GLN A 105 1.54 32.70 8.25
CA GLN A 105 1.56 31.46 9.01
C GLN A 105 1.93 30.36 8.03
N SER A 106 3.03 29.67 8.32
CA SER A 106 3.45 28.44 7.65
C SER A 106 2.23 27.57 7.33
N PRO A 107 2.03 27.09 6.09
CA PRO A 107 0.95 26.16 5.78
C PRO A 107 1.30 24.86 6.47
N ASN A 108 0.87 24.73 7.72
CA ASN A 108 0.77 23.46 8.42
C ASN A 108 -0.15 22.60 7.56
N LEU A 109 0.44 21.73 6.74
CA LEU A 109 -0.27 20.81 5.87
C LEU A 109 -1.39 20.16 6.69
N PRO A 110 -2.66 20.44 6.37
CA PRO A 110 -3.75 20.21 7.30
C PRO A 110 -4.21 18.76 7.18
N ILE A 111 -3.39 17.83 7.67
CA ILE A 111 -3.94 16.53 8.08
C ILE A 111 -4.99 16.74 9.18
N SER A 112 -4.89 17.82 9.96
CA SER A 112 -5.88 18.21 10.97
C SER A 112 -7.24 18.63 10.40
N ASN A 113 -7.36 19.06 9.14
CA ASN A 113 -8.68 19.35 8.53
C ASN A 113 -9.31 18.12 7.85
N LEU A 114 -8.60 16.99 7.77
CA LEU A 114 -9.23 15.69 7.50
C LEU A 114 -9.95 15.12 8.74
N GLN A 115 -9.82 15.79 9.88
CA GLN A 115 -10.32 15.32 11.17
C GLN A 115 -11.85 15.50 11.33
N SER A 116 -12.49 16.28 10.45
CA SER A 116 -13.93 16.22 10.20
C SER A 116 -14.17 15.94 8.72
N PRO A 117 -14.29 14.67 8.28
CA PRO A 117 -14.71 14.37 6.93
C PRO A 117 -16.08 15.00 6.75
N ASN A 118 -16.15 16.08 5.98
CA ASN A 118 -17.44 16.65 5.62
C ASN A 118 -18.06 15.63 4.65
N LEU A 119 -18.91 14.74 5.20
CA LEU A 119 -19.52 13.61 4.49
C LEU A 119 -20.31 14.06 3.24
N ASN A 120 -20.63 15.36 3.16
CA ASN A 120 -21.34 15.98 2.06
C ASN A 120 -20.41 16.58 0.98
N SER A 121 -19.08 16.47 1.13
CA SER A 121 -18.15 16.96 0.12
C SER A 121 -18.08 16.00 -1.08
N PRO A 122 -18.13 16.51 -2.33
CA PRO A 122 -17.99 15.69 -3.53
C PRO A 122 -16.62 14.99 -3.61
N LEU A 123 -15.59 15.58 -2.98
CA LEU A 123 -14.26 14.99 -2.86
C LEU A 123 -14.27 13.70 -2.06
N PHE A 124 -15.00 13.67 -0.94
CA PHE A 124 -15.08 12.50 -0.09
C PHE A 124 -15.67 11.32 -0.87
N TRP A 125 -16.80 11.55 -1.55
CA TRP A 125 -17.45 10.52 -2.36
C TRP A 125 -16.61 10.07 -3.55
N SER A 126 -15.93 11.00 -4.23
CA SER A 126 -15.01 10.66 -5.34
C SER A 126 -13.87 9.76 -4.86
N ALA A 127 -13.23 10.11 -3.74
CA ALA A 127 -12.18 9.28 -3.15
C ALA A 127 -12.72 7.94 -2.64
N PHE A 128 -13.93 7.92 -2.07
CA PHE A 128 -14.55 6.71 -1.54
C PHE A 128 -14.86 5.73 -2.68
N VAL A 129 -15.45 6.22 -3.77
CA VAL A 129 -15.72 5.43 -4.98
C VAL A 129 -14.41 4.91 -5.58
N ALA A 130 -13.36 5.74 -5.66
CA ALA A 130 -12.05 5.27 -6.13
C ALA A 130 -11.49 4.13 -5.24
N GLY A 131 -11.64 4.25 -3.92
CA GLY A 131 -11.29 3.18 -2.98
C GLY A 131 -12.11 1.91 -3.19
N ALA A 132 -13.42 2.03 -3.37
CA ALA A 132 -14.30 0.89 -3.63
C ALA A 132 -13.94 0.20 -4.95
N ILE A 133 -13.70 0.96 -6.02
CA ILE A 133 -13.28 0.43 -7.33
C ILE A 133 -11.97 -0.35 -7.19
N TYR A 134 -10.99 0.17 -6.46
CA TYR A 134 -9.72 -0.54 -6.26
C TYR A 134 -9.90 -1.82 -5.42
N ALA A 135 -10.67 -1.74 -4.33
CA ALA A 135 -10.89 -2.88 -3.44
C ALA A 135 -11.61 -4.04 -4.13
N PHE A 136 -12.58 -3.74 -4.97
CA PHE A 136 -13.41 -4.71 -5.69
C PHE A 136 -13.03 -4.83 -7.17
N ALA A 137 -11.83 -4.41 -7.54
CA ALA A 137 -11.34 -4.50 -8.90
C ALA A 137 -11.40 -5.96 -9.40
N SER A 138 -11.81 -6.14 -10.65
CA SER A 138 -12.03 -7.48 -11.24
C SER A 138 -10.80 -8.37 -11.15
N ASN A 139 -9.59 -7.80 -11.29
CA ASN A 139 -8.35 -8.55 -11.12
C ASN A 139 -8.28 -9.23 -9.73
N ARG A 140 -8.58 -8.51 -8.65
CA ARG A 140 -8.55 -9.04 -7.28
C ARG A 140 -9.61 -10.11 -7.06
N SER A 141 -10.84 -9.88 -7.50
CA SER A 141 -11.94 -10.82 -7.25
C SER A 141 -11.77 -12.12 -8.05
N VAL A 142 -11.34 -12.04 -9.30
CA VAL A 142 -11.09 -13.22 -10.16
C VAL A 142 -9.94 -14.05 -9.58
N TYR A 143 -8.80 -13.44 -9.24
CA TYR A 143 -7.66 -14.19 -8.70
C TYR A 143 -7.90 -14.70 -7.28
N ALA A 144 -8.74 -14.04 -6.48
CA ALA A 144 -9.18 -14.57 -5.18
C ALA A 144 -10.00 -15.86 -5.34
N ALA A 145 -10.91 -15.92 -6.32
CA ALA A 145 -11.68 -17.12 -6.61
C ALA A 145 -10.80 -18.28 -7.13
N LEU A 146 -9.71 -17.95 -7.84
CA LEU A 146 -8.72 -18.91 -8.33
C LEU A 146 -7.65 -19.29 -7.30
N GLY A 147 -7.66 -18.71 -6.09
CA GLY A 147 -6.65 -18.96 -5.06
C GLY A 147 -5.26 -18.39 -5.36
N HIS A 148 -5.13 -17.48 -6.33
CA HIS A 148 -3.90 -16.80 -6.70
C HIS A 148 -3.69 -15.57 -5.81
N TYR A 149 -3.25 -15.82 -4.56
CA TYR A 149 -3.19 -14.77 -3.55
C TYR A 149 -2.16 -13.68 -3.85
N ASP A 150 -1.09 -14.00 -4.56
CA ASP A 150 -0.07 -13.07 -5.05
C ASP A 150 -0.70 -11.89 -5.82
N MET A 151 -1.75 -12.13 -6.61
CA MET A 151 -2.45 -11.09 -7.36
C MET A 151 -3.54 -10.37 -6.55
N VAL A 152 -3.93 -10.93 -5.40
CA VAL A 152 -4.95 -10.36 -4.51
C VAL A 152 -4.33 -9.45 -3.45
N THR A 153 -3.11 -9.73 -3.00
CA THR A 153 -2.46 -9.02 -1.89
C THR A 153 -1.74 -7.74 -2.32
N THR A 154 -2.45 -6.88 -3.05
CA THR A 154 -1.94 -5.58 -3.52
C THR A 154 -2.25 -4.40 -2.58
N GLN A 155 -2.69 -4.68 -1.36
CA GLN A 155 -3.25 -3.67 -0.45
C GLN A 155 -2.24 -2.62 0.02
N TRP A 156 -0.95 -2.94 -0.04
CA TRP A 156 0.13 -2.06 0.41
C TRP A 156 0.51 -0.99 -0.63
N ILE A 157 0.19 -1.21 -1.91
CA ILE A 157 0.56 -0.33 -3.02
C ILE A 157 0.03 1.11 -2.83
N PRO A 158 -1.26 1.35 -2.49
CA PRO A 158 -1.76 2.70 -2.31
C PRO A 158 -1.12 3.43 -1.12
N PHE A 159 -0.84 2.72 -0.03
CA PHE A 159 -0.16 3.29 1.13
C PHE A 159 1.30 3.66 0.81
N TYR A 160 1.98 2.81 0.04
CA TYR A 160 3.32 3.10 -0.45
C TYR A 160 3.34 4.37 -1.31
N ALA A 161 2.43 4.47 -2.29
CA ALA A 161 2.34 5.65 -3.14
C ALA A 161 2.08 6.93 -2.34
N LEU A 162 1.18 6.89 -1.35
CA LEU A 162 0.92 8.02 -0.45
C LEU A 162 2.17 8.38 0.36
N ALA A 163 2.85 7.39 0.94
CA ALA A 163 4.07 7.60 1.71
C ALA A 163 5.19 8.20 0.86
N LEU A 164 5.32 7.75 -0.40
CA LEU A 164 6.28 8.27 -1.37
C LEU A 164 6.00 9.75 -1.68
N LEU A 165 4.75 10.11 -1.98
CA LEU A 165 4.39 11.50 -2.24
C LEU A 165 4.67 12.40 -1.03
N ARG A 166 4.37 11.90 0.18
CA ARG A 166 4.61 12.63 1.43
C ARG A 166 6.09 12.75 1.77
N MET A 167 6.94 11.77 1.49
CA MET A 167 8.38 11.92 1.76
C MET A 167 9.05 12.92 0.81
N LEU A 168 8.49 13.09 -0.40
CA LEU A 168 8.96 14.03 -1.42
C LEU A 168 8.35 15.44 -1.26
N ASP A 169 7.38 15.62 -0.36
CA ASP A 169 6.72 16.91 -0.16
C ASP A 169 7.66 17.92 0.53
N GLY A 170 8.11 18.91 -0.22
CA GLY A 170 9.00 19.97 0.26
C GLY A 170 8.38 20.90 1.31
N GLY A 171 7.04 20.93 1.40
CA GLY A 171 6.32 21.70 2.42
C GLY A 171 6.31 21.05 3.80
N LEU A 172 6.71 19.78 3.93
CA LEU A 172 6.75 19.09 5.22
C LEU A 172 8.07 19.31 5.96
N ALA A 173 7.98 19.44 7.28
CA ALA A 173 9.14 19.43 8.15
C ALA A 173 9.99 18.16 7.94
N PRO A 174 11.34 18.24 8.00
CA PRO A 174 12.23 17.11 7.73
C PRO A 174 11.93 15.86 8.56
N ALA A 175 11.59 16.02 9.85
CA ALA A 175 11.23 14.91 10.73
C ALA A 175 9.98 14.16 10.23
N ARG A 176 8.98 14.88 9.72
CA ARG A 176 7.75 14.30 9.19
C ARG A 176 8.00 13.57 7.87
N ARG A 177 8.86 14.12 7.01
CA ARG A 177 9.31 13.45 5.78
C ARG A 177 10.03 12.14 6.07
N ARG A 178 10.92 12.10 7.08
CA ARG A 178 11.59 10.87 7.53
C ARG A 178 10.61 9.82 8.01
N HIS A 179 9.59 10.22 8.77
CA HIS A 179 8.55 9.29 9.21
C HIS A 179 7.81 8.67 8.00
N TRP A 180 7.44 9.48 7.00
CA TRP A 180 6.85 8.96 5.76
C TRP A 180 7.81 8.08 4.96
N ALA A 181 9.11 8.37 4.94
CA ALA A 181 10.11 7.51 4.31
C ALA A 181 10.20 6.14 5.00
N VAL A 182 10.15 6.10 6.35
CA VAL A 182 10.11 4.84 7.12
C VAL A 182 8.84 4.06 6.79
N LEU A 183 7.67 4.71 6.81
CA LEU A 183 6.40 4.07 6.44
C LEU A 183 6.44 3.56 4.99
N GLY A 184 7.00 4.33 4.06
CA GLY A 184 7.22 3.92 2.68
C GLY A 184 8.10 2.68 2.58
N GLY A 185 9.21 2.62 3.33
CA GLY A 185 10.07 1.44 3.40
C GLY A 185 9.33 0.21 3.95
N VAL A 186 8.49 0.37 4.97
CA VAL A 186 7.66 -0.71 5.52
C VAL A 186 6.66 -1.20 4.49
N PHE A 187 5.89 -0.32 3.84
CA PHE A 187 4.92 -0.73 2.82
C PHE A 187 5.59 -1.35 1.59
N PHE A 188 6.78 -0.89 1.22
CA PHE A 188 7.60 -1.51 0.18
C PHE A 188 8.00 -2.94 0.55
N ALA A 189 8.53 -3.13 1.76
CA ALA A 189 8.92 -4.46 2.24
C ALA A 189 7.72 -5.41 2.34
N LEU A 190 6.58 -4.92 2.84
CA LEU A 190 5.33 -5.70 2.89
C LEU A 190 4.80 -6.03 1.49
N THR A 191 4.97 -5.14 0.52
CA THR A 191 4.67 -5.44 -0.89
C THR A 191 5.60 -6.51 -1.42
N GLY A 192 6.91 -6.41 -1.19
CA GLY A 192 7.87 -7.43 -1.65
C GLY A 192 7.68 -8.79 -1.00
N LEU A 193 7.23 -8.83 0.25
CA LEU A 193 6.87 -10.06 0.96
C LEU A 193 5.59 -10.70 0.40
N ALA A 194 4.69 -9.89 -0.16
CA ALA A 194 3.44 -10.33 -0.75
C ALA A 194 3.62 -10.76 -2.21
N GLU A 195 4.31 -9.93 -2.98
CA GLU A 195 4.56 -10.12 -4.41
C GLU A 195 5.80 -9.31 -4.85
N MET A 196 6.86 -10.04 -5.23
CA MET A 196 8.18 -9.46 -5.51
C MET A 196 8.21 -8.63 -6.81
N ILE A 197 7.41 -8.97 -7.82
CA ILE A 197 7.35 -8.27 -9.10
C ILE A 197 6.76 -6.86 -8.91
N SER A 198 5.74 -6.74 -8.06
CA SER A 198 5.08 -5.49 -7.69
C SER A 198 6.03 -4.60 -6.92
N ALA A 199 6.83 -5.18 -6.01
CA ALA A 199 7.90 -4.43 -5.34
C ALA A 199 8.97 -3.94 -6.32
N LEU A 200 9.35 -4.74 -7.33
CA LEU A 200 10.26 -4.28 -8.37
C LEU A 200 9.66 -3.10 -9.15
N PHE A 201 8.39 -3.16 -9.53
CA PHE A 201 7.71 -2.04 -10.20
C PHE A 201 7.62 -0.80 -9.30
N LEU A 202 7.40 -0.96 -8.00
CA LEU A 202 7.44 0.14 -7.04
C LEU A 202 8.84 0.75 -6.92
N ALA A 203 9.90 -0.07 -6.97
CA ALA A 203 11.28 0.42 -6.94
C ALA A 203 11.60 1.25 -8.19
N MET A 204 11.20 0.76 -9.36
CA MET A 204 11.32 1.50 -10.62
C MET A 204 10.51 2.81 -10.59
N PHE A 205 9.27 2.76 -10.12
CA PHE A 205 8.42 3.93 -9.95
C PHE A 205 9.06 4.97 -9.02
N THR A 206 9.64 4.54 -7.91
CA THR A 206 10.33 5.42 -6.96
C THR A 206 11.57 6.06 -7.56
N LEU A 207 12.37 5.32 -8.33
CA LEU A 207 13.50 5.88 -9.05
C LEU A 207 13.04 6.99 -10.00
N ILE A 208 12.00 6.72 -10.80
CA ILE A 208 11.42 7.72 -11.70
C ILE A 208 10.91 8.93 -10.93
N ALA A 209 10.14 8.73 -9.87
CA ALA A 209 9.58 9.80 -9.06
C ALA A 209 10.67 10.67 -8.41
N VAL A 210 11.76 10.07 -7.92
CA VAL A 210 12.90 10.80 -7.35
C VAL A 210 13.64 11.58 -8.43
N VAL A 211 13.86 11.00 -9.61
CA VAL A 211 14.49 11.71 -10.74
C VAL A 211 13.65 12.93 -11.13
N VAL A 212 12.34 12.75 -11.32
CA VAL A 212 11.41 13.84 -11.65
C VAL A 212 11.32 14.89 -10.54
N TRP A 213 11.50 14.51 -9.28
CA TRP A 213 11.51 15.44 -8.16
C TRP A 213 12.78 16.30 -8.11
N ILE A 214 13.91 15.77 -8.57
CA ILE A 214 15.22 16.47 -8.56
C ILE A 214 15.32 17.51 -9.70
N PHE A 215 14.75 17.22 -10.87
CA PHE A 215 14.82 18.05 -12.08
C PHE A 215 13.62 19.02 -12.20
#